data_AF-A0A9P6W9P4-F1
#
_entry.id   AF-A0A9P6W9P4-F1
#
_cell.length_a   1.000
_cell.length_b   1.000
_cell.length_c   1.000
_cell.angle_alpha   90.00
_cell.angle_beta   90.00
_cell.angle_gamma   90.00
#
_symmetry.space_group_name_H-M   'P 1'
#
loop_
_entity.id
_entity.type
_entity.pdbx_description
1 polymer ?
#
loop_
_entity_poly.entity_id
_entity_poly.type
_entity_poly.pdbx_seq_one_letter_code
_entity_poly.pdbx_strand_id
1 'polypeptide(L)'
;MSDNKKLSIYLINELNKLSNDNVTTINKNDSKLLSISYKLIMQKIMTRANELAIQDQSMELNISIIGSGPSGLYTAYHLLKKANTIKIPFNIKIWEKFPIPFGLSRFGVAPDHPEVKNCESTFTSMFENYKELSEGYCQKLEFIGNVAVDSQIPTAQHISLKNLYDNQDMIVFSYGCNGDKRLGLSDENSTNGVFTSRQFVNWYNGQFDQSLNDKFMNFDWSNVKRIGIIGNGNVALDLTRVLISNKIDQIWSNTDISIEALKKLREAPIESVKIFGRRDFLQSKFTNKELRELWELEKYGIYGSIDSKQFEFLIDTKSSKSYDRATMRRLEMCHEYMLPFAERSKKKL
;
A
#
# COMPACT_ATOMS: atom_id res chain seq x y z
N MET A 1 7.43 44.03 -12.72
CA MET A 1 6.75 42.75 -12.97
C MET A 1 7.68 41.66 -12.46
N SER A 2 7.49 41.25 -11.21
CA SER A 2 8.38 40.31 -10.52
C SER A 2 7.93 38.88 -10.77
N ASP A 3 8.77 38.11 -11.45
CA ASP A 3 8.61 36.66 -11.59
C ASP A 3 8.71 35.98 -10.22
N ASN A 4 7.55 35.71 -9.60
CA ASN A 4 7.45 34.89 -8.40
C ASN A 4 7.89 33.46 -8.73
N LYS A 5 9.12 33.12 -8.37
CA LYS A 5 9.64 31.74 -8.45
C LYS A 5 8.86 30.86 -7.47
N LYS A 6 7.96 30.03 -8.02
CA LYS A 6 7.20 29.02 -7.27
C LYS A 6 8.06 27.79 -7.00
N LEU A 7 8.08 27.32 -5.76
CA LEU A 7 8.75 26.09 -5.38
C LEU A 7 7.82 24.90 -5.68
N SER A 8 8.26 23.96 -6.52
CA SER A 8 7.53 22.73 -6.80
C SER A 8 8.36 21.50 -6.41
N ILE A 9 7.74 20.59 -5.65
CA ILE A 9 8.30 19.32 -5.21
C ILE A 9 7.26 18.24 -5.56
N TYR A 10 7.70 17.11 -6.11
CA TYR A 10 6.81 16.02 -6.57
C TYR A 10 7.38 14.67 -6.14
N LEU A 11 6.51 13.75 -5.72
CA LEU A 11 6.85 12.36 -5.37
C LEU A 11 5.85 11.41 -6.09
N ILE A 12 6.39 10.58 -6.99
CA ILE A 12 5.88 9.43 -7.82
C ILE A 12 4.38 9.04 -7.74
N ASN A 13 3.71 8.62 -8.83
CA ASN A 13 4.10 7.82 -10.00
C ASN A 13 3.13 8.11 -11.17
N GLU A 14 3.65 8.18 -12.40
CA GLU A 14 3.00 8.59 -13.67
C GLU A 14 3.01 10.08 -14.07
N LEU A 15 4.20 10.64 -14.34
CA LEU A 15 4.32 11.92 -15.07
C LEU A 15 5.34 11.85 -16.22
N ASN A 16 5.27 10.81 -17.05
CA ASN A 16 6.09 10.68 -18.26
C ASN A 16 5.68 11.62 -19.42
N LYS A 17 5.03 12.76 -19.15
CA LYS A 17 4.63 13.72 -20.20
C LYS A 17 4.95 15.20 -19.94
N LEU A 18 5.63 15.54 -18.84
CA LEU A 18 6.04 16.93 -18.59
C LEU A 18 7.56 17.04 -18.58
N SER A 19 8.13 17.22 -19.77
CA SER A 19 9.49 17.72 -19.94
C SER A 19 9.55 19.17 -19.47
N ASN A 20 10.06 19.40 -18.26
CA ASN A 20 10.55 20.70 -17.81
C ASN A 20 11.54 20.49 -16.64
N ASP A 21 12.60 21.29 -16.60
CA ASP A 21 13.81 21.19 -15.75
C ASP A 21 13.59 21.24 -14.22
N ASN A 22 12.34 21.19 -13.75
CA ASN A 22 11.96 21.33 -12.34
C ASN A 22 11.40 20.04 -11.70
N VAL A 23 11.46 18.90 -12.40
CA VAL A 23 10.90 17.62 -11.93
C VAL A 23 12.00 16.72 -11.39
N THR A 24 11.88 16.27 -10.14
CA THR A 24 12.74 15.21 -9.57
C THR A 24 11.88 13.99 -9.26
N THR A 25 12.08 12.90 -10.00
CA THR A 25 11.39 11.63 -9.77
C THR A 25 12.23 10.73 -8.87
N ILE A 26 11.63 10.13 -7.86
CA ILE A 26 12.32 9.31 -6.86
C ILE A 26 11.82 7.89 -7.03
N ASN A 27 12.68 6.89 -7.24
CA ASN A 27 12.25 5.49 -7.36
C ASN A 27 12.75 4.69 -6.15
N LYS A 28 11.95 3.72 -5.68
CA LYS A 28 12.04 3.10 -4.34
C LYS A 28 13.28 2.22 -4.09
N ASN A 29 14.15 2.02 -5.07
CA ASN A 29 15.14 0.93 -5.05
C ASN A 29 16.58 1.36 -4.74
N ASP A 30 16.84 2.62 -4.39
CA ASP A 30 18.21 3.06 -4.11
C ASP A 30 18.26 4.00 -2.90
N SER A 31 18.83 3.51 -1.78
CA SER A 31 18.99 4.29 -0.54
C SER A 31 19.82 5.56 -0.76
N LYS A 32 20.71 5.53 -1.76
CA LYS A 32 21.50 6.70 -2.17
C LYS A 32 20.62 7.78 -2.80
N LEU A 33 19.66 7.41 -3.66
CA LEU A 33 18.70 8.34 -4.28
C LEU A 33 17.77 8.97 -3.24
N LEU A 34 17.31 8.21 -2.24
CA LEU A 34 16.52 8.73 -1.12
C LEU A 34 17.29 9.81 -0.33
N SER A 35 18.57 9.58 -0.05
CA SER A 35 19.41 10.55 0.67
C SER A 35 19.66 11.84 -0.11
N ILE A 36 19.86 11.75 -1.43
CA ILE A 36 20.04 12.90 -2.33
C ILE A 36 18.73 13.71 -2.41
N SER A 37 17.61 13.02 -2.50
CA SER A 37 16.27 13.62 -2.59
C SER A 37 15.93 14.40 -1.33
N TYR A 38 16.22 13.85 -0.16
CA TYR A 38 16.03 14.55 1.11
C TYR A 38 16.87 15.83 1.18
N LYS A 39 18.15 15.77 0.80
CA LYS A 39 19.01 16.96 0.75
C LYS A 39 18.44 18.04 -0.16
N LEU A 40 17.95 17.66 -1.33
CA LEU A 40 17.36 18.60 -2.29
C LEU A 40 16.09 19.25 -1.75
N ILE A 41 15.18 18.47 -1.14
CA ILE A 41 13.97 18.98 -0.49
C ILE A 41 14.34 19.98 0.61
N MET A 42 15.31 19.64 1.46
CA MET A 42 15.74 20.51 2.54
C MET A 42 16.42 21.80 2.02
N GLN A 43 17.24 21.70 0.98
CA GLN A 43 17.85 22.87 0.35
C GLN A 43 16.78 23.82 -0.19
N LYS A 44 15.78 23.26 -0.87
CA LYS A 44 14.62 23.98 -1.40
C LYS A 44 13.81 24.68 -0.30
N ILE A 45 13.54 23.98 0.81
CA ILE A 45 12.88 24.54 1.99
C ILE A 45 13.67 25.72 2.55
N MET A 46 14.99 25.58 2.74
CA MET A 46 15.84 26.64 3.28
C MET A 46 15.94 27.85 2.34
N THR A 47 16.05 27.63 1.03
CA THR A 47 16.03 28.71 0.04
C THR A 47 14.73 29.51 0.13
N ARG A 48 13.59 28.83 0.18
CA ARG A 48 12.29 29.49 0.26
C ARG A 48 12.09 30.25 1.58
N ALA A 49 12.51 29.65 2.71
CA ALA A 49 12.46 30.33 4.00
C ALA A 49 13.30 31.62 4.00
N ASN A 50 14.49 31.59 3.40
CA ASN A 50 15.33 32.78 3.25
C ASN A 50 14.67 33.83 2.35
N GLU A 51 14.02 33.44 1.26
CA GLU A 51 13.27 34.38 0.41
C GLU A 51 12.14 35.09 1.17
N LEU A 52 11.36 34.34 1.97
CA LEU A 52 10.29 34.90 2.80
C LEU A 52 10.85 35.86 3.86
N ALA A 53 11.99 35.50 4.47
CA ALA A 53 12.68 36.35 5.44
C ALA A 53 13.16 37.68 4.81
N ILE A 54 13.68 37.65 3.58
CA ILE A 54 14.11 38.84 2.85
C ILE A 54 12.91 39.74 2.50
N GLN A 55 11.73 39.17 2.30
CA GLN A 55 10.51 39.88 1.93
C GLN A 55 9.72 40.42 3.13
N ASP A 56 10.27 40.33 4.36
CA ASP A 56 9.62 40.71 5.62
C ASP A 56 8.23 40.04 5.81
N GLN A 57 8.06 38.85 5.22
CA GLN A 57 6.87 38.01 5.38
C GLN A 57 7.07 37.04 6.55
N SER A 58 5.96 36.53 7.11
CA SER A 58 6.06 35.47 8.12
C SER A 58 6.81 34.28 7.53
N MET A 59 7.79 33.74 8.26
CA MET A 59 8.56 32.57 7.84
C MET A 59 7.77 31.25 7.95
N GLU A 60 6.44 31.30 7.87
CA GLU A 60 5.58 30.10 7.91
C GLU A 60 5.52 29.48 6.50
N LEU A 61 5.94 28.22 6.37
CA LEU A 61 5.83 27.50 5.09
C LEU A 61 4.52 26.71 5.03
N ASN A 62 3.72 26.98 3.99
CA ASN A 62 2.47 26.29 3.72
C ASN A 62 2.72 25.05 2.86
N ILE A 63 2.39 23.88 3.40
CA ILE A 63 2.70 22.59 2.79
C ILE A 63 1.41 21.78 2.63
N SER A 64 1.10 21.40 1.40
CA SER A 64 0.01 20.48 1.11
C SER A 64 0.53 19.09 0.79
N ILE A 65 0.06 18.08 1.50
CA ILE A 65 0.37 16.66 1.26
C ILE A 65 -0.90 15.98 0.72
N ILE A 66 -0.85 15.46 -0.49
CA ILE A 66 -1.99 14.87 -1.19
C ILE A 66 -1.94 13.34 -1.00
N GLY A 67 -2.83 12.82 -0.18
CA GLY A 67 -2.94 11.41 0.19
C GLY A 67 -2.40 11.14 1.59
N SER A 68 -3.20 10.46 2.40
CA SER A 68 -2.93 10.17 3.82
C SER A 68 -2.46 8.72 4.06
N GLY A 69 -1.92 8.07 3.03
CA GLY A 69 -1.24 6.78 3.20
C GLY A 69 0.11 6.93 3.93
N PRO A 70 0.82 5.82 4.20
CA PRO A 70 2.09 5.86 4.93
C PRO A 70 3.13 6.81 4.34
N SER A 71 3.21 6.94 3.00
CA SER A 71 4.11 7.89 2.36
C SER A 71 3.81 9.35 2.72
N GLY A 72 2.54 9.74 2.78
CA GLY A 72 2.15 11.11 3.12
C GLY A 72 2.33 11.39 4.61
N LEU A 73 1.90 10.45 5.45
CA LEU A 73 1.98 10.59 6.90
C LEU A 73 3.41 10.55 7.45
N TYR A 74 4.29 9.69 6.91
CA TYR A 74 5.71 9.76 7.23
C TYR A 74 6.35 11.06 6.72
N THR A 75 5.94 11.58 5.55
CA THR A 75 6.43 12.88 5.08
C THR A 75 6.09 13.98 6.07
N ALA A 76 4.82 14.05 6.52
CA ALA A 76 4.40 14.99 7.55
C ALA A 76 5.24 14.81 8.83
N TYR A 77 5.32 13.58 9.36
CA TYR A 77 6.06 13.26 10.58
C TYR A 77 7.51 13.77 10.55
N HIS A 78 8.23 13.52 9.45
CA HIS A 78 9.61 13.96 9.31
C HIS A 78 9.74 15.47 9.11
N LEU A 79 8.82 16.11 8.39
CA LEU A 79 8.79 17.56 8.23
C LEU A 79 8.59 18.25 9.59
N LEU A 80 7.67 17.77 10.41
CA LEU A 80 7.38 18.35 11.73
C LEU A 80 8.58 18.19 12.68
N LYS A 81 9.19 17.00 12.74
CA LYS A 81 10.44 16.81 13.48
C LYS A 81 11.55 17.75 13.03
N LYS A 82 11.61 18.03 11.73
CA LYS A 82 12.64 18.90 11.17
C LYS A 82 12.35 20.38 11.43
N ALA A 83 11.10 20.81 11.40
CA ALA A 83 10.65 22.15 11.77
C ALA A 83 11.17 22.55 13.16
N ASN A 84 11.09 21.63 14.13
CA ASN A 84 11.68 21.82 15.47
C ASN A 84 13.21 22.06 15.44
N THR A 85 13.92 21.39 14.53
CA THR A 85 15.38 21.50 14.43
C THR A 85 15.81 22.81 13.79
N ILE A 86 15.09 23.26 12.76
CA ILE A 86 15.46 24.43 11.95
C ILE A 86 14.76 25.72 12.39
N LYS A 87 13.84 25.63 13.38
CA LYS A 87 13.06 26.74 13.94
C LYS A 87 12.27 27.54 12.89
N ILE A 88 11.69 26.84 11.91
CA ILE A 88 10.80 27.41 10.89
C ILE A 88 9.40 26.80 11.09
N PRO A 89 8.34 27.61 11.29
CA PRO A 89 6.97 27.10 11.39
C PRO A 89 6.49 26.47 10.10
N PHE A 90 5.93 25.26 10.18
CA PHE A 90 5.26 24.61 9.06
C PHE A 90 3.75 24.55 9.29
N ASN A 91 2.99 24.89 8.25
CA ASN A 91 1.56 24.71 8.17
C ASN A 91 1.25 23.59 7.17
N ILE A 92 1.10 22.37 7.69
CA ILE A 92 0.90 21.15 6.91
C ILE A 92 -0.59 20.83 6.83
N LYS A 93 -1.11 20.75 5.60
CA LYS A 93 -2.44 20.23 5.29
C LYS A 93 -2.33 18.89 4.59
N ILE A 94 -2.95 17.86 5.14
CA ILE A 94 -3.00 16.53 4.55
C ILE A 94 -4.38 16.32 3.92
N TRP A 95 -4.42 16.29 2.60
CA TRP A 95 -5.63 16.14 1.80
C TRP A 95 -5.90 14.66 1.53
N GLU A 96 -7.08 14.17 1.88
CA GLU A 96 -7.48 12.79 1.65
C GLU A 96 -8.87 12.75 1.02
N LYS A 97 -9.01 11.93 -0.03
CA LYS A 97 -10.29 11.76 -0.72
C LYS A 97 -11.32 11.02 0.13
N PHE A 98 -10.87 10.16 1.04
CA PHE A 98 -11.72 9.47 2.00
C PHE A 98 -11.88 10.26 3.31
N PRO A 99 -12.96 10.04 4.07
CA PRO A 99 -13.15 10.71 5.37
C PRO A 99 -12.18 10.21 6.46
N ILE A 100 -11.45 9.12 6.23
CA ILE A 100 -10.53 8.53 7.20
C ILE A 100 -9.13 8.31 6.60
N PRO A 101 -8.06 8.38 7.42
CA PRO A 101 -6.68 8.33 6.94
C PRO A 101 -6.15 6.89 6.74
N PHE A 102 -4.82 6.79 6.58
CA PHE A 102 -3.98 5.59 6.59
C PHE A 102 -3.87 4.83 5.26
N GLY A 103 -4.71 5.13 4.27
CA GLY A 103 -4.60 4.58 2.92
C GLY A 103 -4.49 3.05 2.93
N LEU A 104 -3.46 2.49 2.27
CA LEU A 104 -3.27 1.03 2.19
C LEU A 104 -2.91 0.36 3.52
N SER A 105 -2.49 1.09 4.56
CA SER A 105 -2.34 0.48 5.89
C SER A 105 -3.70 -0.05 6.37
N ARG A 106 -4.76 0.74 6.14
CA ARG A 106 -6.14 0.37 6.46
C ARG A 106 -6.79 -0.51 5.40
N PHE A 107 -6.70 -0.08 4.14
CA PHE A 107 -7.47 -0.68 3.04
C PHE A 107 -6.71 -1.74 2.23
N GLY A 108 -5.42 -1.93 2.48
CA GLY A 108 -4.57 -2.83 1.70
C GLY A 108 -4.00 -4.02 2.49
N VAL A 109 -3.61 -3.79 3.75
CA VAL A 109 -3.13 -4.86 4.64
C VAL A 109 -4.29 -5.82 4.94
N ALA A 110 -4.02 -7.12 4.87
CA ALA A 110 -5.02 -8.14 5.11
C ALA A 110 -5.54 -8.09 6.57
N PRO A 111 -6.82 -8.38 6.84
CA PRO A 111 -7.40 -8.29 8.19
C PRO A 111 -6.80 -9.26 9.20
N ASP A 112 -6.24 -10.38 8.72
CA ASP A 112 -5.52 -11.37 9.52
C ASP A 112 -4.07 -10.94 9.84
N HIS A 113 -3.64 -9.74 9.42
CA HIS A 113 -2.31 -9.17 9.64
C HIS A 113 -2.35 -7.81 10.39
N PRO A 114 -3.01 -7.72 11.56
CA PRO A 114 -3.13 -6.46 12.29
C PRO A 114 -1.76 -5.87 12.68
N GLU A 115 -0.74 -6.71 12.89
CA GLU A 115 0.61 -6.27 13.25
C GLU A 115 1.35 -5.52 12.11
N VAL A 116 0.90 -5.65 10.86
CA VAL A 116 1.46 -4.87 9.75
C VAL A 116 0.90 -3.43 9.75
N LYS A 117 -0.23 -3.19 10.44
CA LYS A 117 -0.86 -1.86 10.61
C LYS A 117 -0.22 -1.02 11.72
N ASN A 118 0.89 -1.48 12.31
CA ASN A 118 1.57 -0.82 13.45
C ASN A 118 1.93 0.66 13.22
N CYS A 119 2.16 1.09 11.97
CA CYS A 119 2.48 2.48 11.67
C CYS A 119 1.34 3.47 12.02
N GLU A 120 0.09 2.99 12.10
CA GLU A 120 -1.08 3.81 12.44
C GLU A 120 -0.98 4.42 13.83
N SER A 121 -0.45 3.68 14.81
CA SER A 121 -0.20 4.20 16.16
C SER A 121 0.72 5.42 16.15
N THR A 122 1.80 5.37 15.36
CA THR A 122 2.75 6.49 15.22
C THR A 122 2.08 7.70 14.59
N PHE A 123 1.22 7.49 13.60
CA PHE A 123 0.49 8.56 12.94
C PHE A 123 -0.60 9.17 13.81
N THR A 124 -1.33 8.35 14.57
CA THR A 124 -2.29 8.81 15.57
C THR A 124 -1.59 9.67 16.61
N SER A 125 -0.49 9.20 17.20
CA SER A 125 0.29 9.99 18.14
C SER A 125 0.85 11.28 17.53
N MET A 126 1.18 11.29 16.23
CA MET A 126 1.56 12.52 15.54
C MET A 126 0.38 13.51 15.54
N PHE A 127 -0.83 13.11 15.16
CA PHE A 127 -1.99 14.01 15.15
C PHE A 127 -2.39 14.50 16.56
N GLU A 128 -2.28 13.63 17.57
CA GLU A 128 -2.66 13.96 18.96
C GLU A 128 -1.68 14.92 19.63
N ASN A 129 -0.37 14.66 19.51
CA ASN A 129 0.66 15.38 20.26
C ASN A 129 1.16 16.64 19.55
N TYR A 130 0.77 16.86 18.29
CA TYR A 130 1.30 17.96 17.49
C TYR A 130 0.88 19.36 17.97
N LYS A 131 -0.12 19.46 18.86
CA LYS A 131 -0.53 20.76 19.42
C LYS A 131 0.50 21.40 20.36
N GLU A 132 1.65 20.77 20.61
CA GLU A 132 2.69 21.35 21.46
C GLU A 132 3.48 22.44 20.74
N LEU A 133 3.20 23.68 21.15
CA LEU A 133 4.01 24.87 20.90
C LEU A 133 5.45 24.62 21.38
N SER A 134 6.37 24.32 20.47
CA SER A 134 7.80 24.38 20.79
C SER A 134 8.27 25.84 20.74
N GLU A 135 8.64 26.40 21.89
CA GLU A 135 9.43 27.64 21.98
C GLU A 135 8.86 28.85 21.19
N GLY A 136 7.54 29.05 21.18
CA GLY A 136 6.90 30.21 20.52
C GLY A 136 6.72 30.10 18.99
N TYR A 137 7.11 28.97 18.38
CA TYR A 137 6.84 28.67 16.97
C TYR A 137 5.62 27.74 16.88
N CYS A 138 4.48 28.28 16.42
CA CYS A 138 3.25 27.50 16.27
C CYS A 138 3.29 26.71 14.96
N GLN A 139 3.44 25.39 15.07
CA GLN A 139 3.30 24.51 13.92
C GLN A 139 1.81 24.14 13.76
N LYS A 140 1.30 24.04 12.52
CA LYS A 140 -0.08 23.62 12.20
C LYS A 140 -0.10 22.33 11.37
N LEU A 141 -0.94 21.38 11.77
CA LEU A 141 -1.16 20.10 11.11
C LEU A 141 -2.67 19.90 11.04
N GLU A 142 -3.18 19.82 9.83
CA GLU A 142 -4.60 19.67 9.56
C GLU A 142 -4.82 18.46 8.67
N PHE A 143 -5.71 17.55 9.09
CA PHE A 143 -6.22 16.49 8.23
C PHE A 143 -7.51 16.97 7.57
N ILE A 144 -7.52 17.00 6.24
CA ILE A 144 -8.66 17.41 5.44
C ILE A 144 -9.13 16.18 4.65
N GLY A 145 -9.99 15.39 5.31
CA GLY A 145 -10.63 14.22 4.71
C GLY A 145 -11.85 14.58 3.86
N ASN A 146 -12.29 13.62 3.06
CA ASN A 146 -13.41 13.76 2.13
C ASN A 146 -13.23 14.87 1.07
N VAL A 147 -11.97 15.12 0.66
CA VAL A 147 -11.62 16.11 -0.36
C VAL A 147 -10.68 15.48 -1.39
N ALA A 148 -11.16 15.39 -2.63
CA ALA A 148 -10.38 14.93 -3.77
C ALA A 148 -9.67 16.13 -4.45
N VAL A 149 -8.37 15.99 -4.67
CA VAL A 149 -7.56 16.97 -5.40
C VAL A 149 -7.54 16.60 -6.88
N ASP A 150 -8.03 17.50 -7.73
CA ASP A 150 -8.01 17.37 -9.20
C ASP A 150 -8.65 16.07 -9.74
N SER A 151 -9.61 15.54 -8.98
CA SER A 151 -10.34 14.32 -9.30
C SER A 151 -11.77 14.43 -8.83
N GLN A 152 -12.73 14.12 -9.70
CA GLN A 152 -14.14 14.10 -9.32
C GLN A 152 -14.48 12.74 -8.74
N ILE A 153 -14.79 12.74 -7.44
CA ILE A 153 -15.28 11.56 -6.73
C ILE A 153 -16.67 11.93 -6.21
N PRO A 154 -17.73 11.19 -6.57
CA PRO A 154 -19.12 11.56 -6.26
C PRO A 154 -19.38 11.84 -4.77
N THR A 155 -18.63 11.16 -3.90
CA THR A 155 -18.79 11.19 -2.45
C THR A 155 -17.93 12.24 -1.74
N ALA A 156 -16.97 12.85 -2.45
CA ALA A 156 -16.00 13.78 -1.87
C ALA A 156 -16.16 15.20 -2.43
N GLN A 157 -15.81 16.19 -1.62
CA GLN A 157 -15.64 17.56 -2.11
C GLN A 157 -14.43 17.62 -3.05
N HIS A 158 -14.34 18.70 -3.84
CA HIS A 158 -13.28 18.84 -4.83
C HIS A 158 -12.49 20.14 -4.64
N ILE A 159 -11.16 20.04 -4.78
CA ILE A 159 -10.26 21.19 -4.88
C ILE A 159 -9.37 21.04 -6.11
N SER A 160 -9.27 22.10 -6.92
CA SER A 160 -8.39 22.07 -8.09
C SER A 160 -6.92 22.09 -7.65
N LEU A 161 -6.06 21.37 -8.37
CA LEU A 161 -4.62 21.43 -8.11
C LEU A 161 -4.05 22.85 -8.31
N LYS A 162 -4.62 23.63 -9.24
CA LYS A 162 -4.26 25.04 -9.46
C LYS A 162 -4.42 25.87 -8.17
N ASN A 163 -5.49 25.66 -7.42
CA ASN A 163 -5.71 26.36 -6.15
C ASN A 163 -4.58 26.05 -5.16
N LEU A 164 -4.14 24.79 -5.06
CA LEU A 164 -2.99 24.45 -4.22
C LEU A 164 -1.70 25.11 -4.72
N TYR A 165 -1.44 25.11 -6.03
CA TYR A 165 -0.26 25.78 -6.61
C TYR A 165 -0.21 27.29 -6.40
N ASP A 166 -1.36 27.93 -6.24
CA ASP A 166 -1.45 29.38 -6.06
C ASP A 166 -1.29 29.77 -4.59
N ASN A 167 -1.51 28.84 -3.65
CA ASN A 167 -1.61 29.14 -2.20
C ASN A 167 -0.62 28.36 -1.32
N GLN A 168 0.22 27.48 -1.87
CA GLN A 168 1.12 26.61 -1.09
C GLN A 168 2.57 26.79 -1.53
N ASP A 169 3.48 26.83 -0.56
CA ASP A 169 4.92 26.86 -0.80
C ASP A 169 5.45 25.49 -1.23
N MET A 170 4.81 24.42 -0.79
CA MET A 170 5.17 23.06 -1.20
C MET A 170 3.92 22.20 -1.36
N ILE A 171 3.92 21.39 -2.41
CA ILE A 171 2.94 20.31 -2.60
C ILE A 171 3.71 19.00 -2.57
N VAL A 172 3.17 17.97 -1.92
CA VAL A 172 3.72 16.62 -1.90
C VAL A 172 2.65 15.68 -2.41
N PHE A 173 2.95 14.98 -3.48
CA PHE A 173 2.07 13.93 -3.99
C PHE A 173 2.41 12.62 -3.29
N SER A 174 1.41 12.03 -2.63
CA SER A 174 1.53 10.79 -1.88
C SER A 174 0.25 9.96 -1.95
N TYR A 175 -0.48 10.08 -3.08
CA TYR A 175 -1.79 9.45 -3.32
C TYR A 175 -1.72 7.97 -3.72
N GLY A 176 -0.52 7.39 -3.73
CA GLY A 176 -0.30 5.97 -4.04
C GLY A 176 -0.54 5.62 -5.51
N CYS A 177 -0.82 4.34 -5.78
CA CYS A 177 -1.11 3.84 -7.12
C CYS A 177 -2.57 3.37 -7.18
N ASN A 178 -3.38 4.03 -8.02
CA ASN A 178 -4.80 3.72 -8.19
C ASN A 178 -5.11 2.91 -9.46
N GLY A 179 -4.10 2.56 -10.26
CA GLY A 179 -4.26 1.79 -11.49
C GLY A 179 -4.18 0.28 -11.27
N ASP A 180 -5.08 -0.47 -11.91
CA ASP A 180 -4.98 -1.92 -12.00
C ASP A 180 -4.20 -2.35 -13.24
N LYS A 181 -3.32 -3.35 -13.11
CA LYS A 181 -2.72 -4.01 -14.26
C LYS A 181 -3.66 -5.08 -14.79
N ARG A 182 -4.26 -4.83 -15.94
CA ARG A 182 -5.08 -5.81 -16.68
C ARG A 182 -4.21 -6.88 -17.32
N LEU A 183 -4.78 -8.04 -17.57
CA LEU A 183 -4.09 -9.12 -18.27
C LEU A 183 -3.96 -8.81 -19.77
N GLY A 184 -4.91 -8.04 -20.32
CA GLY A 184 -4.91 -7.67 -21.74
C GLY A 184 -5.36 -8.81 -22.64
N LEU A 185 -6.12 -9.76 -22.10
CA LEU A 185 -6.72 -10.85 -22.88
C LEU A 185 -8.01 -10.36 -23.53
N SER A 186 -8.31 -10.84 -24.74
CA SER A 186 -9.52 -10.45 -25.49
C SER A 186 -10.80 -10.69 -24.69
N ASP A 187 -10.82 -11.78 -23.92
CA ASP A 187 -12.04 -12.26 -23.25
C ASP A 187 -12.04 -11.92 -21.75
N GLU A 188 -11.11 -11.07 -21.28
CA GLU A 188 -10.99 -10.68 -19.85
C GLU A 188 -12.30 -10.08 -19.29
N ASN A 189 -13.09 -9.43 -20.15
CA ASN A 189 -14.37 -8.81 -19.78
C ASN A 189 -15.60 -9.63 -20.23
N SER A 190 -15.41 -10.84 -20.77
CA SER A 190 -16.52 -11.68 -21.24
C SER A 190 -17.35 -12.30 -20.10
N THR A 191 -16.85 -12.24 -18.86
CA THR A 191 -17.51 -12.80 -17.68
C THR A 191 -17.51 -11.82 -16.52
N ASN A 192 -18.49 -11.96 -15.62
CA ASN A 192 -18.55 -11.19 -14.38
C ASN A 192 -17.60 -11.70 -13.29
N GLY A 193 -16.95 -12.86 -13.52
CA GLY A 193 -16.10 -13.53 -12.52
C GLY A 193 -14.64 -13.09 -12.50
N VAL A 194 -14.25 -12.10 -13.32
CA VAL A 194 -12.88 -11.57 -13.35
C VAL A 194 -12.77 -10.33 -12.47
N PHE A 195 -11.97 -10.40 -11.40
CA PHE A 195 -11.74 -9.31 -10.46
C PHE A 195 -10.26 -8.93 -10.41
N THR A 196 -9.93 -7.65 -10.22
CA THR A 196 -8.54 -7.27 -9.91
C THR A 196 -8.27 -7.54 -8.45
N SER A 197 -7.02 -7.90 -8.13
CA SER A 197 -6.59 -8.09 -6.75
C SER A 197 -6.89 -6.87 -5.89
N ARG A 198 -6.66 -5.66 -6.40
CA ARG A 198 -6.91 -4.42 -5.66
C ARG A 198 -8.39 -4.21 -5.38
N GLN A 199 -9.28 -4.43 -6.36
CA GLN A 199 -10.72 -4.32 -6.15
C GLN A 199 -11.18 -5.29 -5.06
N PHE A 200 -10.71 -6.54 -5.12
CA PHE A 200 -11.07 -7.57 -4.15
C PHE A 200 -10.55 -7.25 -2.75
N VAL A 201 -9.28 -6.80 -2.64
CA VAL A 201 -8.66 -6.36 -1.38
C VAL A 201 -9.43 -5.20 -0.77
N ASN A 202 -9.70 -4.17 -1.57
CA ASN A 202 -10.43 -2.99 -1.12
C ASN A 202 -11.87 -3.33 -0.69
N TRP A 203 -12.51 -4.31 -1.34
CA TRP A 203 -13.84 -4.79 -0.98
C TRP A 203 -13.84 -5.49 0.38
N TYR A 204 -12.97 -6.48 0.61
CA TYR A 204 -12.93 -7.17 1.91
C TYR A 204 -12.41 -6.26 3.04
N ASN A 205 -11.60 -5.24 2.74
CA ASN A 205 -11.15 -4.24 3.72
C ASN A 205 -12.12 -3.07 3.90
N GLY A 206 -13.30 -3.10 3.26
CA GLY A 206 -14.34 -2.10 3.51
C GLY A 206 -14.00 -0.70 3.00
N GLN A 207 -13.20 -0.56 1.94
CA GLN A 207 -12.94 0.76 1.33
C GLN A 207 -14.24 1.38 0.80
N PHE A 208 -14.48 2.66 1.09
CA PHE A 208 -15.71 3.38 0.73
C PHE A 208 -16.22 3.17 -0.70
N ASP A 209 -15.33 3.25 -1.69
CA ASP A 209 -15.71 3.11 -3.11
C ASP A 209 -15.94 1.66 -3.56
N GLN A 210 -15.52 0.67 -2.75
CA GLN A 210 -15.48 -0.74 -3.14
C GLN A 210 -16.29 -1.67 -2.24
N SER A 211 -16.54 -1.30 -0.99
CA SER A 211 -17.16 -2.15 0.03
C SER A 211 -18.57 -2.61 -0.33
N LEU A 212 -19.33 -1.77 -1.01
CA LEU A 212 -20.69 -2.04 -1.50
C LEU A 212 -20.76 -2.07 -3.03
N ASN A 213 -19.63 -2.35 -3.69
CA ASN A 213 -19.58 -2.38 -5.14
C ASN A 213 -20.50 -3.50 -5.67
N ASP A 214 -21.46 -3.12 -6.53
CA ASP A 214 -22.45 -4.00 -7.14
C ASP A 214 -21.82 -5.22 -7.82
N LYS A 215 -20.62 -5.07 -8.38
CA LYS A 215 -19.90 -6.17 -9.02
C LYS A 215 -19.59 -7.30 -8.04
N PHE A 216 -19.34 -7.01 -6.77
CA PHE A 216 -19.13 -8.04 -5.74
C PHE A 216 -20.43 -8.41 -5.04
N MET A 217 -21.31 -7.44 -4.77
CA MET A 217 -22.55 -7.67 -4.01
C MET A 217 -23.58 -8.49 -4.78
N ASN A 218 -23.65 -8.31 -6.10
CA ASN A 218 -24.59 -9.00 -6.99
C ASN A 218 -23.96 -10.19 -7.72
N PHE A 219 -22.68 -10.50 -7.46
CA PHE A 219 -22.04 -11.68 -8.03
C PHE A 219 -22.60 -12.94 -7.38
N ASP A 220 -22.85 -13.96 -8.20
CA ASP A 220 -23.35 -15.24 -7.72
C ASP A 220 -22.22 -16.08 -7.12
N TRP A 221 -21.91 -15.80 -5.85
CA TRP A 221 -20.90 -16.52 -5.08
C TRP A 221 -21.26 -17.99 -4.85
N SER A 222 -22.55 -18.34 -4.84
CA SER A 222 -23.02 -19.69 -4.52
C SER A 222 -22.54 -20.76 -5.51
N ASN A 223 -22.17 -20.35 -6.72
CA ASN A 223 -21.64 -21.22 -7.77
C ASN A 223 -20.09 -21.24 -7.84
N VAL A 224 -19.39 -20.54 -6.95
CA VAL A 224 -17.93 -20.39 -6.98
C VAL A 224 -17.25 -21.54 -6.22
N LYS A 225 -16.83 -22.56 -6.98
CA LYS A 225 -16.11 -23.71 -6.45
C LYS A 225 -14.60 -23.65 -6.62
N ARG A 226 -14.12 -23.02 -7.70
CA ARG A 226 -12.70 -23.03 -8.08
C ARG A 226 -12.27 -21.63 -8.45
N ILE A 227 -11.14 -21.19 -7.91
CA ILE A 227 -10.64 -19.83 -8.11
C ILE A 227 -9.21 -19.89 -8.64
N GLY A 228 -8.92 -19.06 -9.66
CA GLY A 228 -7.58 -18.83 -10.16
C GLY A 228 -7.09 -17.43 -9.80
N ILE A 229 -5.90 -17.34 -9.23
CA ILE A 229 -5.22 -16.08 -8.92
C ILE A 229 -3.99 -15.96 -9.82
N ILE A 230 -3.93 -14.91 -10.62
CA ILE A 230 -2.78 -14.64 -11.50
C ILE A 230 -1.80 -13.71 -10.77
N GLY A 231 -0.63 -14.22 -10.41
CA GLY A 231 0.44 -13.48 -9.73
C GLY A 231 1.12 -14.29 -8.63
N ASN A 232 2.42 -14.05 -8.42
CA ASN A 232 3.25 -14.76 -7.42
C ASN A 232 3.86 -13.80 -6.37
N GLY A 233 3.05 -12.90 -5.84
CA GLY A 233 3.43 -11.93 -4.79
C GLY A 233 2.60 -12.09 -3.51
N ASN A 234 2.91 -11.32 -2.46
CA ASN A 234 2.21 -11.40 -1.16
C ASN A 234 0.70 -11.23 -1.29
N VAL A 235 0.22 -10.26 -2.09
CA VAL A 235 -1.22 -10.05 -2.30
C VAL A 235 -1.92 -11.30 -2.83
N ALA A 236 -1.25 -12.13 -3.65
CA ALA A 236 -1.83 -13.39 -4.10
C ALA A 236 -1.99 -14.40 -2.96
N LEU A 237 -1.04 -14.44 -2.02
CA LEU A 237 -1.12 -15.27 -0.82
C LEU A 237 -2.20 -14.75 0.13
N ASP A 238 -2.31 -13.44 0.32
CA ASP A 238 -3.34 -12.81 1.14
C ASP A 238 -4.74 -13.11 0.63
N LEU A 239 -4.96 -12.93 -0.68
CA LEU A 239 -6.21 -13.33 -1.34
C LEU A 239 -6.52 -14.81 -1.15
N THR A 240 -5.50 -15.67 -1.27
CA THR A 240 -5.66 -17.10 -1.08
C THR A 240 -6.12 -17.41 0.35
N ARG A 241 -5.48 -16.82 1.37
CA ARG A 241 -5.86 -17.02 2.77
C ARG A 241 -7.30 -16.57 3.03
N VAL A 242 -7.68 -15.36 2.60
CA VAL A 242 -9.06 -14.85 2.74
C VAL A 242 -10.06 -15.80 2.08
N LEU A 243 -9.81 -16.20 0.84
CA LEU A 243 -10.71 -17.05 0.06
C LEU A 243 -10.87 -18.44 0.67
N ILE A 244 -9.77 -19.13 0.99
CA ILE A 244 -9.84 -20.54 1.39
C ILE A 244 -10.27 -20.71 2.85
N SER A 245 -10.04 -19.70 3.70
CA SER A 245 -10.34 -19.78 5.13
C SER A 245 -11.60 -19.00 5.55
N ASN A 246 -12.39 -18.48 4.61
CA ASN A 246 -13.56 -17.60 4.88
C ASN A 246 -14.62 -18.17 5.86
N LYS A 247 -14.66 -19.50 6.04
CA LYS A 247 -15.59 -20.20 6.94
C LYS A 247 -15.01 -20.52 8.32
N ILE A 248 -13.76 -20.14 8.60
CA ILE A 248 -13.09 -20.41 9.88
C ILE A 248 -13.25 -19.21 10.79
N ASP A 249 -14.22 -19.27 11.70
CA ASP A 249 -14.52 -18.17 12.62
C ASP A 249 -13.32 -17.80 13.51
N GLN A 250 -12.49 -18.77 13.91
CA GLN A 250 -11.31 -18.52 14.74
C GLN A 250 -10.29 -17.57 14.09
N ILE A 251 -10.28 -17.47 12.75
CA ILE A 251 -9.41 -16.54 12.03
C ILE A 251 -10.08 -15.16 11.94
N TRP A 252 -11.38 -15.10 11.63
CA TRP A 252 -12.01 -13.86 11.18
C TRP A 252 -12.78 -13.10 12.25
N SER A 253 -13.23 -13.75 13.34
CA SER A 253 -14.15 -13.13 14.32
C SER A 253 -13.60 -11.90 15.02
N ASN A 254 -12.27 -11.79 15.13
CA ASN A 254 -11.56 -10.71 15.82
C ASN A 254 -10.75 -9.82 14.85
N THR A 255 -11.11 -9.82 13.57
CA THR A 255 -10.45 -9.03 12.53
C THR A 255 -11.32 -7.85 12.10
N ASP A 256 -10.74 -6.91 11.36
CA ASP A 256 -11.47 -5.77 10.79
C ASP A 256 -11.98 -6.03 9.35
N ILE A 257 -12.15 -7.30 8.97
CA ILE A 257 -12.73 -7.67 7.68
C ILE A 257 -14.17 -7.14 7.56
N SER A 258 -14.54 -6.67 6.37
CA SER A 258 -15.90 -6.22 6.05
C SER A 258 -16.89 -7.36 6.30
N ILE A 259 -17.86 -7.12 7.17
CA ILE A 259 -18.93 -8.08 7.51
C ILE A 259 -19.70 -8.47 6.25
N GLU A 260 -20.02 -7.52 5.38
CA GLU A 260 -20.75 -7.78 4.14
C GLU A 260 -19.92 -8.59 3.14
N ALA A 261 -18.62 -8.31 3.04
CA ALA A 261 -17.74 -9.10 2.19
C ALA A 261 -17.59 -10.54 2.70
N LEU A 262 -17.40 -10.71 4.01
CA LEU A 262 -17.28 -12.03 4.62
C LEU A 262 -18.58 -12.84 4.48
N LYS A 263 -19.76 -12.22 4.65
CA LYS A 263 -21.06 -12.87 4.38
C LYS A 263 -21.12 -13.39 2.95
N LYS A 264 -20.77 -12.57 1.96
CA LYS A 264 -20.75 -12.97 0.55
C LYS A 264 -19.76 -14.09 0.26
N LEU A 265 -18.55 -14.02 0.81
CA LEU A 265 -17.55 -15.08 0.67
C LEU A 265 -18.02 -16.42 1.26
N ARG A 266 -18.79 -16.40 2.35
CA ARG A 266 -19.33 -17.61 2.98
C ARG A 266 -20.40 -18.31 2.15
N GLU A 267 -21.07 -17.59 1.25
CA GLU A 267 -21.99 -18.17 0.27
C GLU A 267 -21.26 -19.12 -0.70
N ALA A 268 -19.96 -18.91 -0.93
CA ALA A 268 -19.18 -19.68 -1.89
C ALA A 268 -18.79 -21.09 -1.38
N PRO A 269 -19.08 -22.17 -2.12
CA PRO A 269 -18.62 -23.52 -1.84
C PRO A 269 -17.21 -23.75 -2.40
N ILE A 270 -16.24 -22.93 -1.98
CA ILE A 270 -14.86 -22.99 -2.49
C ILE A 270 -14.22 -24.35 -2.15
N GLU A 271 -13.88 -25.09 -3.20
CA GLU A 271 -13.18 -26.38 -3.14
C GLU A 271 -11.67 -26.20 -3.36
N SER A 272 -11.25 -25.23 -4.17
CA SER A 272 -9.83 -25.01 -4.46
C SER A 272 -9.51 -23.59 -4.93
N VAL A 273 -8.31 -23.13 -4.55
CA VAL A 273 -7.68 -21.90 -5.05
C VAL A 273 -6.34 -22.26 -5.69
N LYS A 274 -6.10 -21.81 -6.92
CA LYS A 274 -4.85 -22.03 -7.65
C LYS A 274 -4.15 -20.71 -7.92
N ILE A 275 -2.86 -20.66 -7.61
CA ILE A 275 -2.01 -19.50 -7.87
C ILE A 275 -1.17 -19.76 -9.11
N PHE A 276 -1.23 -18.86 -10.09
CA PHE A 276 -0.52 -18.97 -11.36
C PHE A 276 0.57 -17.90 -11.43
N GLY A 277 1.83 -18.36 -11.45
CA GLY A 277 2.99 -17.52 -11.74
C GLY A 277 3.40 -17.66 -13.20
N ARG A 278 3.66 -16.54 -13.88
CA ARG A 278 4.21 -16.55 -15.27
C ARG A 278 5.69 -16.92 -15.35
N ARG A 279 6.37 -17.01 -14.21
CA ARG A 279 7.79 -17.33 -14.05
C ARG A 279 7.92 -18.32 -12.90
N ASP A 280 9.08 -18.95 -12.81
CA ASP A 280 9.32 -19.96 -11.80
C ASP A 280 9.28 -19.43 -10.37
N PHE A 281 9.36 -20.39 -9.46
CA PHE A 281 9.31 -20.15 -8.03
C PHE A 281 10.38 -19.19 -7.53
N LEU A 282 11.60 -19.27 -8.05
CA LEU A 282 12.72 -18.39 -7.66
C LEU A 282 12.46 -16.92 -7.95
N GLN A 283 11.68 -16.61 -9.00
CA GLN A 283 11.36 -15.24 -9.36
C GLN A 283 10.13 -14.71 -8.60
N SER A 284 9.57 -15.49 -7.68
CA SER A 284 8.44 -15.10 -6.86
C SER A 284 8.76 -13.90 -5.97
N LYS A 285 7.75 -13.04 -5.83
CA LYS A 285 7.82 -11.78 -5.09
C LYS A 285 7.21 -11.87 -3.70
N PHE A 286 6.61 -13.00 -3.33
CA PHE A 286 6.19 -13.20 -1.95
C PHE A 286 7.38 -13.40 -1.02
N THR A 287 7.19 -13.07 0.25
CA THR A 287 8.18 -13.22 1.31
C THR A 287 7.96 -14.51 2.11
N ASN A 288 8.98 -14.91 2.87
CA ASN A 288 8.99 -16.21 3.55
C ASN A 288 8.00 -16.28 4.73
N LYS A 289 7.57 -15.13 5.27
CA LYS A 289 6.58 -15.05 6.35
C LYS A 289 5.20 -15.44 5.81
N GLU A 290 4.80 -14.80 4.72
CA GLU A 290 3.50 -14.94 4.07
C GLU A 290 3.34 -16.32 3.43
N LEU A 291 4.44 -16.88 2.89
CA LEU A 291 4.46 -18.27 2.46
C LEU A 291 4.23 -19.22 3.64
N ARG A 292 4.85 -18.97 4.79
CA ARG A 292 4.68 -19.83 5.97
C ARG A 292 3.24 -19.79 6.44
N GLU A 293 2.70 -18.60 6.64
CA GLU A 293 1.34 -18.37 7.17
C GLU A 293 0.26 -19.02 6.31
N LEU A 294 0.42 -19.03 4.98
CA LEU A 294 -0.50 -19.77 4.11
C LEU A 294 -0.51 -21.27 4.43
N TRP A 295 0.66 -21.86 4.73
CA TRP A 295 0.76 -23.27 5.11
C TRP A 295 0.33 -23.55 6.55
N GLU A 296 0.34 -22.56 7.44
CA GLU A 296 -0.19 -22.73 8.79
C GLU A 296 -1.71 -22.97 8.80
N LEU A 297 -2.41 -22.70 7.68
CA LEU A 297 -3.83 -23.04 7.54
C LEU A 297 -4.12 -24.56 7.62
N GLU A 298 -3.09 -25.40 7.50
CA GLU A 298 -3.20 -26.85 7.70
C GLU A 298 -3.71 -27.21 9.10
N LYS A 299 -3.47 -26.36 10.12
CA LYS A 299 -4.04 -26.54 11.47
C LYS A 299 -5.57 -26.43 11.51
N TYR A 300 -6.17 -25.88 10.45
CA TYR A 300 -7.61 -25.78 10.25
C TYR A 300 -8.13 -26.75 9.18
N GLY A 301 -7.32 -27.74 8.78
CA GLY A 301 -7.73 -28.76 7.80
C GLY A 301 -7.67 -28.29 6.34
N ILE A 302 -7.01 -27.16 6.05
CA ILE A 302 -6.80 -26.66 4.70
C ILE A 302 -5.42 -27.08 4.22
N TYR A 303 -5.36 -27.89 3.17
CA TYR A 303 -4.10 -28.45 2.68
C TYR A 303 -3.70 -27.87 1.33
N GLY A 304 -2.42 -27.48 1.23
CA GLY A 304 -1.79 -27.07 -0.02
C GLY A 304 -1.06 -28.21 -0.70
N SER A 305 -0.87 -28.09 -2.01
CA SER A 305 0.04 -28.96 -2.77
C SER A 305 0.89 -28.14 -3.72
N ILE A 306 2.14 -28.54 -3.86
CA ILE A 306 3.09 -28.00 -4.83
C ILE A 306 3.48 -29.16 -5.74
N ASP A 307 3.28 -29.01 -7.05
CA ASP A 307 3.69 -30.03 -8.01
C ASP A 307 5.23 -30.08 -8.09
N SER A 308 5.80 -31.22 -7.72
CA SER A 308 7.24 -31.42 -7.67
C SER A 308 7.91 -31.27 -9.03
N LYS A 309 7.19 -31.55 -10.12
CA LYS A 309 7.68 -31.37 -11.48
C LYS A 309 8.07 -29.93 -11.79
N GLN A 310 7.44 -28.97 -11.12
CA GLN A 310 7.77 -27.54 -11.27
C GLN A 310 9.11 -27.16 -10.59
N PHE A 311 9.74 -28.09 -9.86
CA PHE A 311 10.94 -27.84 -9.05
C PHE A 311 12.09 -28.79 -9.36
N GLU A 312 11.93 -29.74 -10.28
CA GLU A 312 12.97 -30.72 -10.65
C GLU A 312 14.29 -30.03 -11.04
N PHE A 313 14.23 -28.93 -11.79
CA PHE A 313 15.41 -28.16 -12.19
C PHE A 313 16.10 -27.39 -11.05
N LEU A 314 15.40 -27.16 -9.93
CA LEU A 314 15.95 -26.43 -8.77
C LEU A 314 16.77 -27.35 -7.86
N ILE A 315 16.44 -28.64 -7.83
CA ILE A 315 17.14 -29.66 -7.03
C ILE A 315 18.60 -29.79 -7.49
N ASP A 316 18.87 -29.72 -8.80
CA ASP A 316 20.23 -29.78 -9.36
C ASP A 316 21.04 -28.48 -9.18
N THR A 317 20.38 -27.32 -9.08
CA THR A 317 21.06 -26.01 -9.00
C THR A 317 21.67 -25.66 -7.63
N LYS A 318 21.49 -26.50 -6.60
CA LYS A 318 22.24 -26.36 -5.33
C LYS A 318 23.78 -26.37 -5.53
N SER A 319 24.25 -26.85 -6.68
CA SER A 319 25.66 -27.03 -7.00
C SER A 319 26.37 -25.81 -7.62
N SER A 320 25.66 -24.80 -8.15
CA SER A 320 26.29 -23.83 -9.08
C SER A 320 25.93 -22.35 -8.92
N LYS A 321 24.92 -21.97 -8.11
CA LYS A 321 24.59 -20.55 -7.83
C LYS A 321 24.46 -20.27 -6.33
N SER A 322 25.17 -19.24 -5.85
CA SER A 322 25.00 -18.70 -4.50
C SER A 322 23.77 -17.80 -4.46
N TYR A 323 22.71 -18.26 -3.79
CA TYR A 323 21.51 -17.45 -3.54
C TYR A 323 21.61 -16.71 -2.20
N ASP A 324 20.89 -15.61 -2.06
CA ASP A 324 20.79 -14.93 -0.77
C ASP A 324 20.10 -15.81 0.29
N ARG A 325 20.30 -15.44 1.57
CA ARG A 325 19.77 -16.20 2.71
C ARG A 325 18.24 -16.34 2.66
N ALA A 326 17.54 -15.31 2.19
CA ALA A 326 16.07 -15.32 2.14
C ALA A 326 15.58 -16.34 1.08
N THR A 327 16.22 -16.38 -0.08
CA THR A 327 15.92 -17.29 -1.18
C THR A 327 16.25 -18.72 -0.79
N MET A 328 17.40 -18.97 -0.16
CA MET A 328 17.75 -20.30 0.35
C MET A 328 16.71 -20.82 1.34
N ARG A 329 16.31 -19.98 2.30
CA ARG A 329 15.27 -20.34 3.28
C ARG A 329 13.92 -20.64 2.62
N ARG A 330 13.59 -19.95 1.54
CA ARG A 330 12.36 -20.16 0.78
C ARG A 330 12.36 -21.52 0.06
N LEU A 331 13.49 -21.89 -0.55
CA LEU A 331 13.67 -23.20 -1.19
C LEU A 331 13.54 -24.34 -0.18
N GLU A 332 14.18 -24.21 0.99
CA GLU A 332 14.03 -25.18 2.08
C GLU A 332 12.57 -25.35 2.49
N MET A 333 11.84 -24.25 2.67
CA MET A 333 10.41 -24.30 3.01
C MET A 333 9.59 -25.00 1.93
N CYS A 334 9.90 -24.78 0.65
CA CYS A 334 9.16 -25.43 -0.43
C CYS A 334 9.43 -26.92 -0.52
N HIS A 335 10.67 -27.35 -0.34
CA HIS A 335 10.96 -28.78 -0.26
C HIS A 335 10.18 -29.44 0.88
N GLU A 336 10.08 -28.79 2.04
CA GLU A 336 9.24 -29.27 3.14
C GLU A 336 7.76 -29.33 2.73
N TYR A 337 7.25 -28.29 2.08
CA TYR A 337 5.84 -28.16 1.68
C TYR A 337 5.43 -29.04 0.51
N MET A 338 6.38 -29.57 -0.26
CA MET A 338 6.16 -30.58 -1.29
C MET A 338 5.91 -31.97 -0.70
N LEU A 339 6.37 -32.23 0.52
CA LEU A 339 6.10 -33.50 1.21
C LEU A 339 4.64 -33.53 1.71
N PRO A 340 4.02 -34.73 1.76
CA PRO A 340 2.75 -34.93 2.46
C PRO A 340 2.83 -34.36 3.88
N PHE A 341 1.74 -33.76 4.37
CA PHE A 341 1.70 -33.13 5.69
C PHE A 341 2.24 -34.03 6.82
N ALA A 342 1.91 -35.33 6.77
CA ALA A 342 2.33 -36.33 7.75
C ALA A 342 3.85 -36.62 7.75
N GLU A 343 4.58 -36.24 6.70
CA GLU A 343 6.00 -36.54 6.50
C GLU A 343 6.93 -35.35 6.77
N ARG A 344 6.36 -34.17 7.05
CA ARG A 344 7.14 -32.96 7.30
C ARG A 344 7.91 -33.03 8.62
N SER A 345 9.18 -32.64 8.58
CA SER A 345 10.13 -32.61 9.72
C SER A 345 9.72 -31.63 10.82
N LYS A 346 9.00 -30.54 10.47
CA LYS A 346 8.44 -29.58 11.43
C LYS A 346 6.94 -29.76 11.57
N LYS A 347 6.52 -30.82 12.29
CA LYS A 347 5.12 -31.03 12.73
C LYS A 347 4.68 -30.06 13.83
N LYS A 348 5.58 -29.24 14.35
CA LYS A 348 5.32 -28.26 15.40
C LYS A 348 5.20 -26.87 14.79
N LEU A 349 3.94 -26.44 14.67
CA LEU A 349 3.56 -25.03 14.73
C LEU A 349 3.79 -24.52 16.14
#